data_AF-A0A495BIV2-F1
#
_entry.id   AF-A0A495BIV2-F1
#
_cell.length_a   1.000
_cell.length_b   1.000
_cell.length_c   1.000
_cell.angle_alpha   90.00
_cell.angle_beta   90.00
_cell.angle_gamma   90.00
#
_symmetry.space_group_name_H-M   'P 1'
#
loop_
_entity.id
_entity.type
_entity.pdbx_description
1 polymer ?
#
loop_
_entity_poly.entity_id
_entity_poly.type
_entity_poly.pdbx_seq_one_letter_code
_entity_poly.pdbx_strand_id
1 'polypeptide(L)'
;MLTSTDWISYLKSCTSIKSDYGVAKLLQVNRSTMSSLVNRKSFLGIKSTKRIADQLNIDPEYIYICAQFERSKSEDERKLWLDLYEKIGGLQLDEKIRKKLDLAVMSHD
;
A
#
# COMPACT_ATOMS: atom_id res chain seq x y z
N MET A 1 -5.69 -5.38 6.95
CA MET A 1 -5.05 -5.22 5.63
C MET A 1 -4.55 -3.80 5.47
N LEU A 2 -3.31 -3.63 5.03
CA LEU A 2 -2.72 -2.32 4.73
C LEU A 2 -3.53 -1.58 3.65
N THR A 3 -3.78 -0.30 3.86
CA THR A 3 -4.49 0.58 2.93
C THR A 3 -3.57 1.20 1.89
N SER A 4 -4.15 1.81 0.86
CA SER A 4 -3.44 2.64 -0.11
C SER A 4 -2.59 3.72 0.57
N THR A 5 -3.10 4.34 1.64
CA THR A 5 -2.34 5.32 2.43
C THR A 5 -1.20 4.70 3.22
N ASP A 6 -1.38 3.50 3.78
CA ASP A 6 -0.33 2.79 4.53
C ASP A 6 0.84 2.42 3.62
N TRP A 7 0.55 1.96 2.39
CA TRP A 7 1.57 1.66 1.40
C TRP A 7 2.38 2.88 0.96
N ILE A 8 1.73 4.05 0.83
CA ILE A 8 2.42 5.30 0.54
C ILE A 8 3.34 5.69 1.71
N SER A 9 2.84 5.62 2.94
CA SER A 9 3.63 5.90 4.15
C SER A 9 4.82 4.95 4.28
N TYR A 10 4.61 3.66 4.02
CA TYR A 10 5.67 2.66 4.04
C TYR A 10 6.71 2.89 2.96
N LEU A 11 6.29 3.26 1.73
CA LEU A 11 7.23 3.63 0.67
C LEU A 11 8.08 4.85 1.05
N LYS A 12 7.50 5.87 1.70
CA LYS A 12 8.25 7.03 2.22
C LYS A 12 9.20 6.67 3.36
N SER A 13 8.87 5.67 4.17
CA SER A 13 9.74 5.19 5.25
C SER A 13 10.96 4.44 4.70
N CYS A 14 10.80 3.72 3.59
CA CYS A 14 11.85 2.91 2.97
C CYS A 14 12.66 3.67 1.92
N THR A 15 12.29 4.90 1.57
CA THR A 15 12.97 5.72 0.57
C THR A 15 13.41 7.06 1.16
N SER A 16 14.32 7.76 0.47
CA SER A 16 14.67 9.14 0.82
C SER A 16 13.58 10.16 0.45
N ILE A 17 12.47 9.71 -0.16
CA ILE A 17 11.40 10.56 -0.65
C ILE A 17 10.41 10.86 0.47
N LYS A 18 10.38 12.10 0.96
CA LYS A 18 9.46 12.53 2.02
C LYS A 18 8.20 13.24 1.51
N SER A 19 8.23 13.80 0.29
CA SER A 19 7.10 14.56 -0.27
C SER A 19 6.15 13.70 -1.11
N ASP A 20 4.86 14.00 -1.05
CA ASP A 20 3.84 13.36 -1.90
C ASP A 20 4.17 13.51 -3.38
N TYR A 21 4.69 14.67 -3.79
CA TYR A 21 5.08 14.89 -5.18
C TYR A 21 6.24 13.99 -5.62
N GLY A 22 7.22 13.75 -4.75
CA GLY A 22 8.30 12.79 -5.04
C GLY A 22 7.76 11.37 -5.20
N VAL A 23 6.84 10.96 -4.32
CA VAL A 23 6.16 9.66 -4.41
C VAL A 23 5.37 9.56 -5.72
N ALA A 24 4.68 10.64 -6.12
CA ALA A 24 3.90 10.67 -7.36
C ALA A 24 4.77 10.39 -8.59
N LYS A 25 5.96 10.99 -8.65
CA LYS A 25 6.94 10.74 -9.71
C LYS A 25 7.43 9.29 -9.71
N LEU A 26 7.78 8.76 -8.53
CA LEU A 26 8.23 7.38 -8.39
C LEU A 26 7.18 6.38 -8.89
N LEU A 27 5.92 6.61 -8.52
CA LEU A 27 4.78 5.79 -8.93
C LEU A 27 4.26 6.10 -10.33
N GLN A 28 4.84 7.10 -11.01
CA GLN A 28 4.38 7.60 -12.32
C GLN A 28 2.88 7.92 -12.36
N VAL A 29 2.38 8.53 -11.29
CA VAL A 29 1.03 9.09 -11.22
C VAL A 29 1.11 10.61 -11.21
N ASN A 30 0.05 11.26 -11.67
CA ASN A 30 -0.03 12.72 -11.59
C ASN A 30 -0.31 13.17 -10.13
N ARG A 31 -0.18 14.47 -9.89
CA ARG A 31 -0.40 15.06 -8.56
C ARG A 31 -1.84 14.89 -8.05
N SER A 32 -2.84 14.95 -8.93
CA SER A 32 -4.25 14.82 -8.52
C SER A 32 -4.58 13.39 -8.07
N THR A 33 -4.04 12.38 -8.76
CA THR A 33 -4.11 10.97 -8.34
C THR A 33 -3.40 10.77 -7.01
N MET A 34 -2.18 11.29 -6.84
CA MET A 34 -1.47 11.18 -5.55
C MET A 34 -2.25 11.83 -4.41
N SER A 35 -2.76 13.05 -4.62
CA SER A 35 -3.60 13.74 -3.63
C SER A 35 -4.86 12.93 -3.31
N SER A 36 -5.49 12.29 -4.30
CA SER A 36 -6.65 11.44 -4.07
C SER A 36 -6.32 10.20 -3.24
N LEU A 37 -5.15 9.58 -3.46
CA LEU A 37 -4.68 8.45 -2.66
C LEU A 37 -4.41 8.86 -1.21
N VAL A 38 -3.62 9.93 -1.00
CA VAL A 38 -3.26 10.42 0.36
C VAL A 38 -4.50 10.84 1.15
N ASN A 39 -5.50 11.44 0.48
CA ASN A 39 -6.75 11.85 1.10
C ASN A 39 -7.82 10.75 1.15
N ARG A 40 -7.46 9.47 0.87
CA ARG A 40 -8.38 8.31 0.89
C ARG A 40 -9.61 8.46 -0.02
N LYS A 41 -9.48 9.22 -1.10
CA LYS A 41 -10.52 9.43 -2.13
C LYS A 41 -10.38 8.46 -3.31
N SER A 42 -9.28 7.74 -3.40
CA SER A 42 -9.01 6.74 -4.43
C SER A 42 -8.13 5.62 -3.89
N PHE A 43 -8.03 4.54 -4.65
CA PHE A 43 -7.29 3.33 -4.27
C PHE A 43 -6.11 3.09 -5.23
N LEU A 44 -5.13 2.30 -4.81
CA LEU A 44 -4.03 1.91 -5.69
C LEU A 44 -4.53 1.12 -6.90
N GLY A 45 -4.12 1.56 -8.08
CA GLY A 45 -4.30 0.82 -9.32
C GLY A 45 -3.14 -0.12 -9.60
N ILE A 46 -3.35 -1.10 -10.50
CA ILE A 46 -2.39 -2.15 -10.84
C ILE A 46 -0.96 -1.63 -11.15
N LYS A 47 -0.84 -0.51 -11.89
CA LYS A 47 0.45 0.09 -12.23
C LYS A 47 1.18 0.63 -10.99
N SER A 48 0.46 1.31 -10.10
CA SER A 48 1.03 1.86 -8.86
C SER A 48 1.40 0.73 -7.90
N THR A 49 0.54 -0.29 -7.77
CA THR A 49 0.81 -1.51 -7.01
C THR A 49 2.12 -2.17 -7.44
N LYS A 50 2.28 -2.44 -8.75
CA LYS A 50 3.51 -3.05 -9.27
C LYS A 50 4.75 -2.21 -8.95
N ARG A 51 4.65 -0.89 -9.07
CA ARG A 51 5.79 0.00 -8.77
C ARG A 51 6.16 -0.02 -7.29
N ILE A 52 5.16 0.00 -6.40
CA ILE A 52 5.42 -0.11 -4.95
C ILE A 52 6.07 -1.45 -4.64
N ALA A 53 5.55 -2.55 -5.21
CA ALA A 53 6.11 -3.89 -5.07
C ALA A 53 7.57 -3.96 -5.52
N ASP A 54 7.88 -3.46 -6.72
CA ASP A 54 9.24 -3.43 -7.27
C ASP A 54 10.20 -2.61 -6.38
N GLN A 55 9.74 -1.50 -5.80
CA GLN A 55 10.57 -0.65 -4.92
C GLN A 55 10.82 -1.25 -3.54
N LEU A 56 9.84 -1.98 -3.00
CA LEU A 56 9.90 -2.53 -1.65
C LEU A 56 10.33 -4.00 -1.61
N ASN A 57 10.52 -4.62 -2.78
CA ASN A 57 10.76 -6.04 -2.94
C ASN A 57 9.69 -6.88 -2.21
N ILE A 58 8.43 -6.52 -2.42
CA ILE A 58 7.25 -7.21 -1.88
C ILE A 58 6.45 -7.79 -3.04
N ASP A 59 5.77 -8.91 -2.80
CA ASP A 59 4.90 -9.50 -3.79
C ASP A 59 3.79 -8.51 -4.24
N PRO A 60 3.67 -8.17 -5.55
CA PRO A 60 2.62 -7.29 -6.03
C PRO A 60 1.21 -7.84 -5.80
N GLU A 61 1.01 -9.16 -5.72
CA GLU A 61 -0.29 -9.78 -5.46
C GLU A 61 -0.83 -9.37 -4.09
N TYR A 62 0.03 -9.37 -3.05
CA TYR A 62 -0.34 -8.95 -1.71
C TYR A 62 -0.82 -7.49 -1.66
N ILE A 63 -0.09 -6.59 -2.32
CA ILE A 63 -0.45 -5.16 -2.37
C ILE A 63 -1.75 -4.98 -3.17
N TYR A 64 -1.93 -5.73 -4.25
CA TYR A 64 -3.10 -5.63 -5.10
C TYR A 64 -4.37 -6.08 -4.37
N ILE A 65 -4.31 -7.22 -3.67
CA ILE A 65 -5.42 -7.76 -2.89
C ILE A 65 -5.82 -6.76 -1.80
N CYS A 66 -4.85 -6.19 -1.08
CA CYS A 66 -5.08 -5.09 -0.12
C CYS A 66 -5.88 -3.93 -0.75
N ALA A 67 -5.44 -3.46 -1.92
CA ALA A 67 -6.08 -2.35 -2.62
C ALA A 67 -7.49 -2.70 -3.14
N GLN A 68 -7.71 -3.94 -3.60
CA GLN A 68 -9.05 -4.35 -4.03
C GLN A 68 -10.00 -4.49 -2.85
N PHE A 69 -9.57 -5.13 -1.75
CA PHE A 69 -10.37 -5.21 -0.52
C PHE A 69 -10.79 -3.81 -0.02
N GLU A 70 -9.87 -2.84 -0.02
CA GLU A 70 -10.14 -1.45 0.36
C GLU A 70 -11.19 -0.80 -0.58
N ARG A 71 -11.11 -1.09 -1.88
CA ARG A 71 -12.00 -0.54 -2.92
C ARG A 71 -13.40 -1.17 -2.89
N SER A 72 -13.51 -2.43 -2.49
CA SER A 72 -14.73 -3.22 -2.57
C SER A 72 -15.85 -2.61 -1.73
N LYS A 73 -17.04 -2.55 -2.33
CA LYS A 73 -18.24 -1.97 -1.71
C LYS A 73 -19.22 -3.01 -1.21
N SER A 74 -19.25 -4.20 -1.81
CA SER A 74 -20.10 -5.31 -1.37
C SER A 74 -19.35 -6.23 -0.41
N GLU A 75 -20.12 -6.92 0.44
CA GLU A 75 -19.57 -7.89 1.38
C GLU A 75 -19.02 -9.12 0.67
N ASP A 76 -19.67 -9.59 -0.41
CA ASP A 76 -19.20 -10.72 -1.21
C ASP A 76 -17.82 -10.46 -1.84
N GLU A 77 -17.63 -9.26 -2.38
CA GLU A 77 -16.35 -8.87 -2.98
C GLU A 77 -15.26 -8.75 -1.91
N ARG A 78 -15.59 -8.18 -0.74
CA ARG A 78 -14.67 -8.14 0.41
C ARG A 78 -14.28 -9.53 0.89
N LYS A 79 -15.24 -10.45 0.96
CA LYS A 79 -14.99 -11.84 1.36
C LYS A 79 -14.05 -12.53 0.38
N LEU A 80 -14.26 -12.38 -0.93
CA LEU A 80 -13.36 -12.92 -1.95
C LEU A 80 -11.91 -12.45 -1.74
N TRP A 81 -11.72 -11.14 -1.54
CA TRP A 81 -10.36 -10.59 -1.35
C TRP A 81 -9.75 -11.00 -0.01
N LEU A 82 -10.55 -11.13 1.05
CA LEU A 82 -10.10 -11.64 2.34
C LEU A 82 -9.65 -13.11 2.24
N ASP A 83 -10.44 -13.97 1.58
CA ASP A 83 -10.09 -15.37 1.38
C ASP A 83 -8.78 -15.52 0.61
N LEU A 84 -8.58 -14.72 -0.45
CA LEU A 84 -7.33 -14.68 -1.21
C LEU A 84 -6.16 -14.19 -0.34
N TYR A 85 -6.38 -13.15 0.45
CA TYR A 85 -5.38 -12.61 1.37
C TYR A 85 -4.92 -13.64 2.40
N GLU A 86 -5.85 -14.38 3.00
CA GLU A 86 -5.53 -15.45 3.95
C GLU A 86 -4.76 -16.58 3.27
N LYS A 87 -5.18 -16.98 2.07
CA LYS A 87 -4.54 -18.06 1.29
C LYS A 87 -3.07 -17.77 0.98
N ILE A 88 -2.71 -16.50 0.74
CA ILE A 88 -1.32 -16.10 0.47
C ILE A 88 -0.51 -15.79 1.73
N GLY A 89 -1.06 -16.01 2.93
CA GLY A 89 -0.39 -15.68 4.20
C GLY A 89 -0.29 -14.18 4.46
N GLY A 90 -1.32 -13.42 4.03
CA GLY A 90 -1.33 -11.97 4.11
C GLY A 90 -1.21 -11.43 5.53
N LEU A 91 -1.78 -12.12 6.52
CA LEU A 91 -1.75 -11.73 7.94
C LEU A 91 -0.30 -11.62 8.45
N GLN A 92 0.53 -12.64 8.19
CA GLN A 92 1.91 -12.66 8.68
C GLN A 92 2.76 -11.59 8.00
N LEU A 93 2.47 -11.24 6.75
CA LEU A 93 3.16 -10.19 6.03
C LEU A 93 2.75 -8.79 6.52
N ASP A 94 1.47 -8.58 6.82
CA ASP A 94 0.93 -7.32 7.37
C ASP A 94 1.57 -6.99 8.71
N GLU A 95 1.62 -7.98 9.62
CA GLU A 95 2.25 -7.84 10.94
C GLU A 95 3.74 -7.48 10.83
N LYS A 96 4.48 -8.16 9.94
CA LYS A 96 5.91 -7.87 9.71
C LYS A 96 6.12 -6.44 9.21
N ILE A 97 5.28 -5.97 8.30
CA ILE A 97 5.38 -4.61 7.74
C ILE A 97 5.02 -3.57 8.79
N ARG A 98 3.94 -3.77 9.55
CA ARG A 98 3.55 -2.84 10.64
C ARG A 98 4.62 -2.73 11.71
N LYS A 99 5.19 -3.86 12.14
CA LYS A 99 6.30 -3.85 13.10
C LYS A 99 7.52 -3.08 12.58
N LYS A 100 7.82 -3.21 11.28
CA LYS A 100 8.92 -2.46 10.66
C LYS A 100 8.62 -0.95 10.59
N LEU A 101 7.37 -0.57 10.34
CA LEU A 101 6.92 0.82 10.38
C LEU A 101 7.08 1.42 11.78
N ASP A 102 6.61 0.73 12.82
CA ASP A 102 6.70 1.21 14.21
C ASP A 102 8.15 1.42 14.64
N LEU A 103 9.04 0.47 14.29
CA LEU A 103 10.49 0.59 14.55
C LEU A 103 11.13 1.78 13.83
N ALA A 104 10.68 2.07 12.60
CA ALA A 104 11.19 3.21 11.84
C ALA A 104 10.77 4.54 12.46
N VAL A 105 9.54 4.65 12.99
CA VAL A 105 9.05 5.87 13.67
C VAL A 105 9.83 6.12 14.96
N MET A 106 10.06 5.09 15.78
CA MET A 106 10.80 5.20 17.04
C MET A 106 12.30 5.53 16.87
N SER A 107 12.87 5.32 15.68
CA SER A 107 14.29 5.61 15.40
C SER A 107 14.53 7.04 14.89
N HIS A 108 13.47 7.85 14.72
CA HIS A 108 13.53 9.23 14.25
C HIS A 108 13.19 10.27 15.35
N ASP A 109 13.01 9.80 16.59
CA ASP A 109 12.92 10.61 17.82
C ASP A 109 14.24 10.55 18.61
#